data_AF-A0A813DSJ2-F1
#
_entry.id   AF-A0A813DSJ2-F1
#
_cell.length_a   1.000
_cell.length_b   1.000
_cell.length_c   1.000
_cell.angle_alpha   90.00
_cell.angle_beta   90.00
_cell.angle_gamma   90.00
#
_symmetry.space_group_name_H-M   'P 1'
#
loop_
_entity.id
_entity.type
_entity.pdbx_description
1 polymer ?
#
loop_
_entity_poly.entity_id
_entity_poly.type
_entity_poly.pdbx_seq_one_letter_code
_entity_poly.pdbx_strand_id
1 'polypeptide(L)'
;VNISFWGGLRNGSSSPPNATLLPNATLPPNASVRPGTAVHSSTTVLPSATAPPNTSTPRTTTAIPAVIPGIMSPYSPAPLFEFYMYRVQSDEDYGPENQNMANVGGALWYLHHEIVFHRWIRAGTYASVEKTRIERFRVMTRATPELFKRGMNFGVVNTYDVGECTGPFPETKGATCPNLAKFGPAVGCEGFAPFHGKLGNNFPHQRWVGRNVYPGALWYSLPGPCGSSKFWQQHGECTKKEPSGACPLGSIPTGARDCTYSYEKVGDININDLENITSHKDFVELGGSEYDRDTDTGHMMTFWDLIGDPKACQVRIDAVHALFKKKYPSQPELKDPVCDFDVDKFYPHWPTGALDL
;
A
#
# COMPACT_ATOMS: atom_id res chain seq x y z
N VAL A 1 24.64 -28.72 -42.77
CA VAL A 1 24.73 -27.99 -44.06
C VAL A 1 25.21 -26.59 -43.76
N ASN A 2 26.45 -26.27 -44.16
CA ASN A 2 27.05 -24.95 -44.08
C ASN A 2 26.39 -24.05 -45.14
N ILE A 3 25.95 -22.84 -44.75
CA ILE A 3 25.93 -21.69 -45.65
C ILE A 3 26.44 -20.48 -44.87
N SER A 4 27.64 -20.06 -45.23
CA SER A 4 28.27 -18.81 -44.84
C SER A 4 27.59 -17.65 -45.59
N PHE A 5 27.30 -16.55 -44.93
CA PHE A 5 27.21 -15.24 -45.57
C PHE A 5 28.20 -14.29 -44.90
N TRP A 6 29.26 -13.95 -45.63
CA TRP A 6 30.03 -12.74 -45.42
C TRP A 6 29.23 -11.57 -45.98
N GLY A 7 28.93 -10.58 -45.14
CA GLY A 7 28.28 -9.34 -45.57
C GLY A 7 28.55 -8.23 -44.58
N GLY A 8 29.50 -7.36 -44.89
CA GLY A 8 29.84 -6.21 -44.07
C GLY A 8 28.65 -5.26 -43.89
N LEU A 9 28.34 -4.91 -42.64
CA LEU A 9 27.37 -3.88 -42.33
C LEU A 9 28.03 -2.50 -42.51
N ARG A 10 27.49 -1.74 -43.47
CA ARG A 10 27.80 -0.33 -43.70
C ARG A 10 27.27 0.53 -42.54
N ASN A 11 27.93 1.66 -42.30
CA ASN A 11 27.51 2.70 -41.35
C ASN A 11 26.03 3.07 -41.53
N GLY A 12 25.27 3.02 -40.42
CA GLY A 12 23.93 3.59 -40.32
C GLY A 12 22.75 2.61 -40.27
N SER A 13 22.84 1.49 -39.55
CA SER A 13 21.70 0.58 -39.34
C SER A 13 21.31 0.44 -37.86
N SER A 14 20.02 0.59 -37.58
CA SER A 14 19.39 0.33 -36.28
C SER A 14 19.00 -1.15 -36.17
N SER A 15 19.24 -1.78 -35.02
CA SER A 15 18.85 -3.18 -34.78
C SER A 15 17.32 -3.34 -34.71
N PRO A 16 16.76 -4.47 -35.21
CA PRO A 16 15.34 -4.77 -35.11
C PRO A 16 14.91 -5.02 -33.65
N PRO A 17 13.63 -4.82 -33.31
CA PRO A 17 13.10 -5.12 -31.98
C PRO A 17 13.23 -6.63 -31.69
N ASN A 18 13.66 -6.98 -30.48
CA ASN A 18 13.92 -8.34 -29.96
C ASN A 18 15.21 -9.06 -30.41
N ALA A 19 16.27 -8.34 -30.78
CA ALA A 19 17.58 -8.95 -30.98
C ALA A 19 18.31 -9.21 -29.64
N THR A 20 18.90 -10.40 -29.48
CA THR A 20 19.83 -10.71 -28.37
C THR A 20 21.25 -10.46 -28.85
N LEU A 21 22.01 -9.63 -28.13
CA LEU A 21 23.42 -9.40 -28.45
C LEU A 21 24.27 -10.58 -27.95
N LEU A 22 25.12 -11.12 -28.84
CA LEU A 22 26.05 -12.19 -28.51
C LEU A 22 27.14 -11.70 -27.54
N PRO A 23 27.69 -12.58 -26.68
CA PRO A 23 28.83 -12.26 -25.83
C PRO A 23 30.05 -11.83 -26.68
N ASN A 24 30.79 -10.83 -26.19
CA ASN A 24 31.98 -10.20 -26.81
C ASN A 24 31.76 -9.34 -28.06
N ALA A 25 30.55 -8.81 -28.28
CA ALA A 25 30.33 -7.80 -29.33
C ALA A 25 30.88 -6.42 -28.93
N THR A 26 31.66 -5.77 -29.82
CA THR A 26 32.16 -4.39 -29.64
C THR A 26 31.24 -3.41 -30.36
N LEU A 27 30.66 -2.44 -29.65
CA LEU A 27 29.83 -1.39 -30.25
C LEU A 27 30.69 -0.17 -30.64
N PRO A 28 30.44 0.44 -31.82
CA PRO A 28 31.10 1.68 -32.21
C PRO A 28 30.58 2.88 -31.39
N PRO A 29 31.39 3.94 -31.24
CA PRO A 29 30.94 5.19 -30.62
C PRO A 29 29.77 5.77 -31.43
N ASN A 30 28.67 6.12 -30.74
CA ASN A 30 27.38 6.65 -31.25
C ASN A 30 26.28 5.63 -31.60
N ALA A 31 26.39 4.35 -31.24
CA ALA A 31 25.25 3.42 -31.31
C ALA A 31 24.22 3.68 -30.19
N SER A 32 22.93 3.76 -30.53
CA SER A 32 21.83 3.90 -29.56
C SER A 32 21.05 2.58 -29.42
N VAL A 33 20.87 2.10 -28.19
CA VAL A 33 20.10 0.88 -27.88
C VAL A 33 18.67 1.26 -27.49
N ARG A 34 17.66 0.59 -28.05
CA ARG A 34 16.25 0.83 -27.72
C ARG A 34 15.86 0.20 -26.36
N PRO A 35 14.90 0.79 -25.63
CA PRO A 35 14.37 0.20 -24.39
C PRO A 35 13.79 -1.20 -24.65
N GLY A 36 14.12 -2.18 -23.80
CA GLY A 36 13.65 -3.58 -23.92
C GLY A 36 14.68 -4.59 -24.46
N THR A 37 15.92 -4.17 -24.71
CA THR A 37 17.01 -5.09 -25.13
C THR A 37 17.70 -5.69 -23.90
N ALA A 38 17.73 -7.02 -23.76
CA ALA A 38 18.44 -7.70 -22.67
C ALA A 38 19.96 -7.71 -22.94
N VAL A 39 20.76 -7.20 -21.99
CA VAL A 39 22.23 -7.15 -22.08
C VAL A 39 22.84 -8.07 -21.03
N HIS A 40 23.69 -9.01 -21.45
CA HIS A 40 24.42 -9.90 -20.56
C HIS A 40 25.61 -9.17 -19.87
N SER A 41 25.89 -9.53 -18.62
CA SER A 41 26.79 -8.86 -17.65
C SER A 41 28.29 -8.75 -17.99
N SER A 42 28.70 -8.84 -19.25
CA SER A 42 30.13 -8.81 -19.66
C SER A 42 30.43 -7.86 -20.82
N THR A 43 29.62 -6.81 -21.01
CA THR A 43 29.90 -5.77 -22.02
C THR A 43 30.84 -4.70 -21.47
N THR A 44 32.01 -4.54 -22.10
CA THR A 44 33.01 -3.54 -21.74
C THR A 44 32.88 -2.30 -22.64
N VAL A 45 32.60 -1.13 -22.05
CA VAL A 45 32.60 0.17 -22.73
C VAL A 45 33.91 0.90 -22.39
N LEU A 46 34.66 1.30 -23.41
CA LEU A 46 35.91 2.07 -23.25
C LEU A 46 35.59 3.51 -22.78
N PRO A 47 36.21 4.02 -21.70
CA PRO A 47 36.01 5.39 -21.24
C PRO A 47 37.01 6.34 -21.92
N SER A 48 36.54 7.49 -22.39
CA SER A 48 37.38 8.70 -22.54
C SER A 48 36.53 9.96 -22.59
N ALA A 49 36.56 10.73 -21.50
CA ALA A 49 36.70 12.18 -21.52
C ALA A 49 37.05 12.68 -20.11
N THR A 50 38.19 13.35 -20.01
CA THR A 50 38.82 13.91 -18.81
C THR A 50 38.03 15.11 -18.26
N ALA A 51 37.81 15.18 -16.95
CA ALA A 51 37.26 16.34 -16.25
C ALA A 51 38.34 17.00 -15.36
N PRO A 52 38.43 18.34 -15.27
CA PRO A 52 39.33 19.02 -14.34
C PRO A 52 38.72 19.10 -12.92
N PRO A 53 39.54 19.29 -11.87
CA PRO A 53 39.11 19.15 -10.49
C PRO A 53 38.42 20.42 -10.00
N ASN A 54 37.19 20.30 -9.49
CA ASN A 54 36.54 21.38 -8.74
C ASN A 54 36.12 20.87 -7.36
N THR A 55 36.96 21.25 -6.40
CA THR A 55 36.64 21.81 -5.08
C THR A 55 35.25 21.55 -4.52
N SER A 56 35.19 20.75 -3.46
CA SER A 56 34.05 20.58 -2.56
C SER A 56 33.61 21.91 -1.94
N THR A 57 32.35 22.29 -2.16
CA THR A 57 31.63 23.30 -1.38
C THR A 57 30.34 22.71 -0.80
N PRO A 58 29.90 23.14 0.40
CA PRO A 58 28.78 22.51 1.11
C PRO A 58 27.44 22.76 0.43
N ARG A 59 26.60 21.72 0.45
CA ARG A 59 25.23 21.71 -0.08
C ARG A 59 24.38 22.73 0.68
N THR A 60 24.13 23.88 0.06
CA THR A 60 23.16 24.86 0.54
C THR A 60 21.77 24.27 0.35
N THR A 61 20.98 24.20 1.41
CA THR A 61 19.54 23.91 1.42
C THR A 61 18.84 24.76 0.36
N THR A 62 18.32 24.12 -0.69
CA THR A 62 17.52 24.79 -1.71
C THR A 62 16.20 25.23 -1.07
N ALA A 63 16.06 26.54 -0.88
CA ALA A 63 14.81 27.18 -0.52
C ALA A 63 13.75 26.93 -1.61
N ILE A 64 12.52 26.67 -1.18
CA ILE A 64 11.33 26.57 -2.03
C ILE A 64 11.19 27.89 -2.83
N PRO A 65 11.05 27.87 -4.17
CA PRO A 65 10.89 29.11 -4.93
C PRO A 65 9.61 29.84 -4.52
N ALA A 66 9.69 31.17 -4.44
CA ALA A 66 8.55 32.04 -4.17
C ALA A 66 7.45 31.86 -5.23
N VAL A 67 6.19 31.79 -4.76
CA VAL A 67 4.98 31.64 -5.57
C VAL A 67 4.80 32.88 -6.46
N ILE A 68 4.76 32.68 -7.78
CA ILE A 68 4.33 33.69 -8.75
C ILE A 68 2.79 33.84 -8.64
N PRO A 69 2.25 35.03 -8.32
CA PRO A 69 0.80 35.22 -8.29
C PRO A 69 0.22 35.08 -9.70
N GLY A 70 -0.70 34.12 -9.90
CA GLY A 70 -1.49 34.00 -11.13
C GLY A 70 -1.35 32.68 -11.89
N ILE A 71 -0.40 31.81 -11.53
CA ILE A 71 -0.41 30.40 -11.98
C ILE A 71 -1.01 29.60 -10.83
N MET A 72 -2.24 29.09 -10.99
CA MET A 72 -2.77 28.10 -10.06
C MET A 72 -1.76 26.96 -9.99
N SER A 73 -1.23 26.72 -8.80
CA SER A 73 -0.37 25.56 -8.55
C SER A 73 -1.07 24.31 -9.10
N PRO A 74 -0.41 23.48 -9.93
CA PRO A 74 -1.00 22.21 -10.35
C PRO A 74 -1.18 21.24 -9.18
N TYR A 75 -0.66 21.61 -8.01
CA TYR A 75 -0.75 20.86 -6.78
C TYR A 75 -1.91 21.36 -5.90
N SER A 76 -2.62 20.41 -5.32
CA SER A 76 -3.51 20.67 -4.19
C SER A 76 -2.77 21.40 -3.06
N PRO A 77 -3.41 22.36 -2.38
CA PRO A 77 -2.83 23.02 -1.21
C PRO A 77 -2.80 22.13 0.04
N ALA A 78 -3.34 20.91 -0.03
CA ALA A 78 -3.30 19.96 1.06
C ALA A 78 -1.85 19.58 1.44
N PRO A 79 -1.57 19.34 2.73
CA PRO A 79 -0.27 18.82 3.17
C PRO A 79 0.04 17.47 2.52
N LEU A 80 1.34 17.22 2.34
CA LEU A 80 1.85 15.91 1.96
C LEU A 80 2.07 15.07 3.23
N PHE A 81 1.50 13.88 3.27
CA PHE A 81 1.78 12.90 4.32
C PHE A 81 2.71 11.82 3.77
N GLU A 82 3.58 11.33 4.63
CA GLU A 82 4.45 10.18 4.39
C GLU A 82 4.43 9.27 5.62
N PHE A 83 4.04 8.02 5.43
CA PHE A 83 3.86 7.04 6.51
C PHE A 83 3.92 5.61 5.99
N TYR A 84 3.81 4.63 6.89
CA TYR A 84 3.71 3.23 6.51
C TYR A 84 2.27 2.74 6.52
N MET A 85 1.91 2.00 5.48
CA MET A 85 0.74 1.13 5.48
C MET A 85 1.18 -0.33 5.46
N TYR A 86 0.33 -1.19 5.98
CA TYR A 86 0.59 -2.61 6.17
C TYR A 86 -0.53 -3.43 5.57
N ARG A 87 -0.19 -4.63 5.10
CA ARG A 87 -1.14 -5.59 4.55
C ARG A 87 -0.77 -6.99 4.99
N VAL A 88 -1.79 -7.74 5.42
CA VAL A 88 -1.65 -9.17 5.70
C VAL A 88 -1.92 -9.95 4.42
N GLN A 89 -0.92 -10.66 3.90
CA GLN A 89 -0.99 -11.30 2.59
C GLN A 89 -0.43 -12.73 2.62
N SER A 90 -0.87 -13.52 1.63
CA SER A 90 -0.30 -14.82 1.26
C SER A 90 1.05 -14.64 0.55
N ASP A 91 1.59 -15.72 -0.01
CA ASP A 91 2.79 -15.67 -0.84
C ASP A 91 2.60 -15.01 -2.23
N GLU A 92 1.36 -14.74 -2.62
CA GLU A 92 1.01 -14.06 -3.87
C GLU A 92 1.55 -12.63 -3.90
N ASP A 93 1.93 -12.12 -5.08
CA ASP A 93 2.48 -10.78 -5.24
C ASP A 93 1.57 -9.93 -6.13
N TYR A 94 0.79 -9.06 -5.49
CA TYR A 94 -0.10 -8.10 -6.13
C TYR A 94 -0.12 -6.78 -5.36
N GLY A 95 -0.46 -5.70 -6.07
CA GLY A 95 -0.45 -4.35 -5.52
C GLY A 95 -1.52 -4.10 -4.43
N PRO A 96 -1.34 -3.08 -3.59
CA PRO A 96 -2.25 -2.72 -2.51
C PRO A 96 -3.49 -1.91 -2.96
N GLU A 97 -3.65 -1.68 -4.27
CA GLU A 97 -4.77 -0.92 -4.83
C GLU A 97 -6.06 -1.75 -4.83
N ASN A 98 -7.21 -1.12 -4.59
CA ASN A 98 -8.51 -1.81 -4.46
C ASN A 98 -8.47 -2.94 -3.43
N GLN A 99 -7.79 -2.67 -2.32
CA GLN A 99 -7.59 -3.60 -1.22
C GLN A 99 -7.63 -2.84 0.12
N ASN A 100 -8.00 -3.56 1.18
CA ASN A 100 -7.94 -3.00 2.53
C ASN A 100 -6.49 -3.01 3.04
N MET A 101 -6.04 -1.85 3.51
CA MET A 101 -4.74 -1.61 4.11
C MET A 101 -4.94 -1.20 5.58
N ALA A 102 -3.89 -1.24 6.39
CA ALA A 102 -3.97 -0.84 7.79
C ALA A 102 -2.66 -0.23 8.30
N ASN A 103 -2.66 0.31 9.52
CA ASN A 103 -1.41 0.39 10.29
C ASN A 103 -1.11 -0.96 10.97
N VAL A 104 -0.04 -1.03 11.78
CA VAL A 104 0.31 -2.27 12.52
C VAL A 104 -0.83 -2.73 13.42
N GLY A 105 -1.48 -1.81 14.14
CA GLY A 105 -2.61 -2.13 15.01
C GLY A 105 -3.79 -2.75 14.25
N GLY A 106 -4.16 -2.18 13.10
CA GLY A 106 -5.24 -2.73 12.26
C GLY A 106 -4.86 -4.07 11.61
N ALA A 107 -3.60 -4.24 11.18
CA ALA A 107 -3.12 -5.52 10.63
C ALA A 107 -3.14 -6.65 11.67
N LEU A 108 -2.74 -6.35 12.90
CA LEU A 108 -2.82 -7.31 14.01
C LEU A 108 -4.25 -7.57 14.45
N TRP A 109 -5.12 -6.56 14.45
CA TRP A 109 -6.55 -6.77 14.68
C TRP A 109 -7.11 -7.78 13.67
N TYR A 110 -6.80 -7.64 12.38
CA TYR A 110 -7.25 -8.55 11.33
C TYR A 110 -6.74 -9.97 11.56
N LEU A 111 -5.44 -10.13 11.86
CA LEU A 111 -4.89 -11.45 12.17
C LEU A 111 -5.63 -12.09 13.35
N HIS A 112 -5.83 -11.34 14.42
CA HIS A 112 -6.40 -11.84 15.65
C HIS A 112 -7.89 -12.19 15.54
N HIS A 113 -8.67 -11.38 14.81
CA HIS A 113 -10.12 -11.52 14.72
C HIS A 113 -10.59 -12.43 13.58
N GLU A 114 -9.78 -12.55 12.52
CA GLU A 114 -10.21 -13.22 11.28
C GLU A 114 -9.31 -14.39 10.89
N ILE A 115 -8.08 -14.52 11.42
CA ILE A 115 -7.10 -15.48 10.88
C ILE A 115 -6.68 -16.53 11.91
N VAL A 116 -6.05 -16.13 13.01
CA VAL A 116 -5.28 -17.04 13.87
C VAL A 116 -6.13 -17.93 14.78
N PHE A 117 -7.44 -17.70 14.86
CA PHE A 117 -8.36 -18.64 15.53
C PHE A 117 -8.69 -19.87 14.66
N HIS A 118 -8.34 -19.85 13.37
CA HIS A 118 -8.49 -21.00 12.49
C HIS A 118 -7.31 -21.96 12.62
N ARG A 119 -7.40 -22.87 13.59
CA ARG A 119 -6.30 -23.80 13.95
C ARG A 119 -5.55 -24.45 12.78
N TRP A 120 -6.25 -24.91 11.74
CA TRP A 120 -5.63 -25.72 10.68
C TRP A 120 -5.06 -24.91 9.51
N ILE A 121 -5.45 -23.65 9.39
CA ILE A 121 -5.09 -22.79 8.25
C ILE A 121 -5.19 -21.33 8.65
N ARG A 122 -4.17 -20.53 8.33
CA ARG A 122 -4.23 -19.08 8.50
C ARG A 122 -5.04 -18.41 7.40
N ALA A 123 -6.35 -18.61 7.37
CA ALA A 123 -7.23 -18.02 6.38
C ALA A 123 -8.60 -17.71 6.97
N GLY A 124 -9.21 -16.58 6.58
CA GLY A 124 -10.52 -16.17 7.11
C GLY A 124 -11.68 -17.06 6.69
N THR A 125 -11.49 -17.89 5.68
CA THR A 125 -12.38 -19.01 5.36
C THR A 125 -11.53 -20.16 4.81
N TYR A 126 -12.07 -21.39 4.83
CA TYR A 126 -11.42 -22.54 4.18
C TYR A 126 -11.23 -22.39 2.66
N ALA A 127 -11.95 -21.46 2.03
CA ALA A 127 -11.83 -21.15 0.61
C ALA A 127 -10.86 -19.98 0.32
N SER A 128 -10.33 -19.33 1.36
CA SER A 128 -9.41 -18.21 1.24
C SER A 128 -7.95 -18.67 1.23
N VAL A 129 -7.09 -17.91 0.56
CA VAL A 129 -5.65 -18.18 0.51
C VAL A 129 -5.02 -17.89 1.87
N GLU A 130 -4.17 -18.82 2.33
CA GLU A 130 -3.42 -18.74 3.58
C GLU A 130 -2.56 -17.47 3.67
N LYS A 131 -2.54 -16.84 4.84
CA LYS A 131 -1.75 -15.64 5.14
C LYS A 131 -0.43 -16.05 5.77
N THR A 132 0.66 -15.56 5.19
CA THR A 132 2.02 -15.94 5.55
C THR A 132 2.84 -14.77 6.08
N ARG A 133 2.48 -13.54 5.72
CA ARG A 133 3.28 -12.35 6.01
C ARG A 133 2.46 -11.09 6.28
N ILE A 134 3.12 -10.14 6.94
CA ILE A 134 2.72 -8.74 7.03
C ILE A 134 3.66 -7.94 6.13
N GLU A 135 3.14 -7.38 5.05
CA GLU A 135 3.87 -6.49 4.16
C GLU A 135 3.83 -5.06 4.68
N ARG A 136 4.89 -4.29 4.38
CA ARG A 136 5.03 -2.87 4.69
C ARG A 136 5.25 -2.06 3.42
N PHE A 137 4.44 -1.03 3.26
CA PHE A 137 4.47 -0.09 2.14
C PHE A 137 4.78 1.30 2.66
N ARG A 138 5.79 1.97 2.10
CA ARG A 138 5.99 3.40 2.27
C ARG A 138 4.98 4.10 1.39
N VAL A 139 4.11 4.92 1.98
CA VAL A 139 3.02 5.60 1.27
C VAL A 139 3.17 7.10 1.43
N MET A 140 3.04 7.81 0.32
CA MET A 140 2.84 9.25 0.30
C MET A 140 1.43 9.56 -0.17
N THR A 141 0.79 10.56 0.43
CA THR A 141 -0.53 11.02 -0.05
C THR A 141 -0.70 12.52 0.07
N ARG A 142 -1.47 13.08 -0.86
CA ARG A 142 -1.95 14.45 -0.83
C ARG A 142 -3.41 14.47 -1.24
N ALA A 143 -4.25 15.08 -0.40
CA ALA A 143 -5.69 15.15 -0.64
C ALA A 143 -6.01 15.98 -1.89
N THR A 144 -7.14 15.66 -2.52
CA THR A 144 -7.67 16.49 -3.61
C THR A 144 -8.11 17.87 -3.09
N PRO A 145 -8.10 18.91 -3.94
CA PRO A 145 -8.62 20.22 -3.55
C PRO A 145 -10.05 20.17 -3.04
N GLU A 146 -10.90 19.32 -3.61
CA GLU A 146 -12.30 19.16 -3.24
C GLU A 146 -12.47 18.55 -1.85
N LEU A 147 -11.66 17.54 -1.51
CA LEU A 147 -11.64 16.94 -0.18
C LEU A 147 -11.05 17.91 0.85
N PHE A 148 -9.92 18.53 0.52
CA PHE A 148 -9.23 19.47 1.41
C PHE A 148 -10.07 20.72 1.71
N LYS A 149 -10.87 21.19 0.75
CA LYS A 149 -11.85 22.27 0.98
C LYS A 149 -12.91 21.92 2.03
N ARG A 150 -13.15 20.63 2.29
CA ARG A 150 -14.01 20.16 3.40
C ARG A 150 -13.26 20.03 4.73
N GLY A 151 -11.98 20.40 4.78
CA GLY A 151 -11.16 20.31 5.97
C GLY A 151 -10.75 18.88 6.32
N MET A 152 -10.57 18.02 5.31
CA MET A 152 -10.13 16.63 5.46
C MET A 152 -8.94 16.36 4.53
N ASN A 153 -8.00 15.55 5.00
CA ASN A 153 -6.89 15.04 4.21
C ASN A 153 -7.15 13.61 3.74
N PHE A 154 -7.94 12.87 4.51
CA PHE A 154 -8.34 11.51 4.19
C PHE A 154 -9.83 11.45 3.89
N GLY A 155 -10.18 10.66 2.88
CA GLY A 155 -11.57 10.36 2.57
C GLY A 155 -12.12 9.25 3.46
N VAL A 156 -13.35 8.85 3.17
CA VAL A 156 -13.92 7.64 3.74
C VAL A 156 -13.11 6.42 3.33
N VAL A 157 -12.91 5.46 4.25
CA VAL A 157 -12.37 4.15 3.87
C VAL A 157 -13.36 3.43 2.95
N ASN A 158 -12.87 2.94 1.82
CA ASN A 158 -13.66 2.12 0.90
C ASN A 158 -13.25 0.67 1.08
N THR A 159 -14.23 -0.21 1.26
CA THR A 159 -13.98 -1.65 1.34
C THR A 159 -13.98 -2.24 -0.06
N TYR A 160 -13.00 -3.11 -0.32
CA TYR A 160 -12.90 -3.81 -1.59
C TYR A 160 -12.96 -5.31 -1.39
N ASP A 161 -13.98 -5.94 -1.97
CA ASP A 161 -14.13 -7.39 -2.01
C ASP A 161 -13.70 -7.88 -3.40
N VAL A 162 -12.57 -8.58 -3.47
CA VAL A 162 -12.08 -9.16 -4.72
C VAL A 162 -11.81 -8.08 -5.80
N GLY A 163 -11.40 -6.89 -5.35
CA GLY A 163 -11.13 -5.70 -6.18
C GLY A 163 -12.34 -4.82 -6.44
N GLU A 164 -13.56 -5.30 -6.19
CA GLU A 164 -14.80 -4.53 -6.34
C GLU A 164 -15.07 -3.73 -5.06
N CYS A 165 -15.37 -2.45 -5.21
CA CYS A 165 -15.70 -1.53 -4.14
C CYS A 165 -17.13 -1.82 -3.66
N THR A 166 -17.25 -2.33 -2.44
CA THR A 166 -18.52 -2.85 -1.87
C THR A 166 -19.07 -2.01 -0.72
N GLY A 167 -18.31 -1.01 -0.27
CA GLY A 167 -18.68 -0.11 0.82
C GLY A 167 -18.31 1.32 0.49
N PRO A 168 -18.75 2.32 1.27
CA PRO A 168 -19.10 2.17 2.68
C PRO A 168 -20.56 1.83 2.99
N PHE A 169 -21.45 1.75 2.00
CA PHE A 169 -22.88 1.51 2.23
C PHE A 169 -23.30 0.09 1.78
N PRO A 170 -23.65 -0.81 2.71
CA PRO A 170 -24.01 -2.19 2.39
C PRO A 170 -25.33 -2.32 1.60
N GLU A 171 -26.18 -1.29 1.64
CA GLU A 171 -27.47 -1.25 0.94
C GLU A 171 -27.32 -1.03 -0.58
N THR A 172 -26.14 -0.66 -1.05
CA THR A 172 -25.85 -0.48 -2.47
C THR A 172 -24.76 -1.43 -2.93
N LYS A 173 -25.02 -2.74 -2.88
CA LYS A 173 -24.19 -3.72 -3.59
C LYS A 173 -24.14 -3.33 -5.08
N GLY A 174 -22.95 -3.07 -5.60
CA GLY A 174 -22.73 -2.56 -6.95
C GLY A 174 -22.72 -1.02 -7.08
N ALA A 175 -22.78 -0.25 -5.99
CA ALA A 175 -22.48 1.18 -6.07
C ALA A 175 -20.98 1.39 -6.26
N THR A 176 -20.67 2.15 -7.30
CA THR A 176 -19.34 2.53 -7.78
C THR A 176 -18.56 3.46 -6.86
N CYS A 177 -18.64 3.28 -5.54
CA CYS A 177 -18.07 4.15 -4.51
C CYS A 177 -18.18 5.63 -4.92
N PRO A 178 -19.42 6.17 -5.00
CA PRO A 178 -19.72 7.43 -5.69
C PRO A 178 -18.97 8.64 -5.11
N ASN A 179 -18.47 8.50 -3.88
CA ASN A 179 -17.55 9.43 -3.26
C ASN A 179 -16.27 9.64 -4.09
N LEU A 180 -15.75 8.63 -4.78
CA LEU A 180 -14.55 8.73 -5.62
C LEU A 180 -14.79 9.64 -6.83
N ALA A 181 -15.98 9.63 -7.42
CA ALA A 181 -16.34 10.57 -8.48
C ALA A 181 -16.47 12.01 -7.95
N LYS A 182 -16.97 12.18 -6.73
CA LYS A 182 -17.22 13.49 -6.11
C LYS A 182 -15.94 14.16 -5.60
N PHE A 183 -15.13 13.43 -4.84
CA PHE A 183 -13.95 13.94 -4.15
C PHE A 183 -12.64 13.49 -4.80
N GLY A 184 -12.70 12.70 -5.89
CA GLY A 184 -11.54 12.04 -6.47
C GLY A 184 -11.16 10.76 -5.72
N PRO A 185 -10.26 9.94 -6.29
CA PRO A 185 -9.72 8.73 -5.68
C PRO A 185 -8.73 9.05 -4.54
N ALA A 186 -9.20 9.76 -3.52
CA ALA A 186 -8.41 10.09 -2.34
C ALA A 186 -8.20 8.85 -1.45
N VAL A 187 -7.07 8.81 -0.73
CA VAL A 187 -6.81 7.78 0.28
C VAL A 187 -7.86 7.87 1.36
N GLY A 188 -8.52 6.75 1.63
CA GLY A 188 -9.49 6.62 2.71
C GLY A 188 -8.81 6.25 4.01
N CYS A 189 -9.37 6.70 5.14
CA CYS A 189 -8.97 6.22 6.45
C CYS A 189 -10.19 5.96 7.34
N GLU A 190 -9.98 5.08 8.32
CA GLU A 190 -10.91 4.84 9.40
C GLU A 190 -10.13 4.50 10.67
N GLY A 191 -10.60 4.97 11.81
CA GLY A 191 -10.08 4.63 13.13
C GLY A 191 -11.19 4.32 14.11
N PHE A 192 -10.84 3.64 15.20
CA PHE A 192 -11.84 3.21 16.20
C PHE A 192 -11.89 4.11 17.44
N ALA A 193 -10.98 5.09 17.54
CA ALA A 193 -10.94 6.06 18.62
C ALA A 193 -11.72 7.33 18.24
N PRO A 194 -12.50 7.93 19.17
CA PRO A 194 -13.25 9.15 18.88
C PRO A 194 -12.33 10.28 18.38
N PHE A 195 -12.63 10.83 17.22
CA PHE A 195 -11.97 12.03 16.70
C PHE A 195 -12.74 13.28 17.16
N HIS A 196 -12.07 14.20 17.86
CA HIS A 196 -12.69 15.39 18.47
C HIS A 196 -13.89 15.08 19.39
N GLY A 197 -13.87 13.95 20.11
CA GLY A 197 -14.98 13.54 20.97
C GLY A 197 -16.24 13.12 20.22
N LYS A 198 -16.16 12.95 18.90
CA LYS A 198 -17.23 12.38 18.06
C LYS A 198 -16.80 11.02 17.52
N LEU A 199 -17.78 10.15 17.32
CA LEU A 199 -17.67 8.87 16.60
C LEU A 199 -17.40 9.07 15.08
N GLY A 200 -16.74 10.15 14.66
CA GLY A 200 -16.79 10.62 13.26
C GLY A 200 -15.87 9.87 12.29
N ASN A 201 -14.80 9.23 12.79
CA ASN A 201 -13.79 8.53 12.00
C ASN A 201 -13.92 7.00 12.02
N ASN A 202 -14.93 6.44 12.71
CA ASN A 202 -15.19 4.99 12.83
C ASN A 202 -16.25 4.49 11.84
N PHE A 203 -16.52 5.30 10.81
CA PHE A 203 -17.42 4.97 9.72
C PHE A 203 -16.58 4.36 8.58
N PRO A 204 -17.06 3.29 7.92
CA PRO A 204 -18.41 2.69 8.02
C PRO A 204 -18.54 1.55 9.03
N HIS A 205 -17.54 1.28 9.87
CA HIS A 205 -17.50 0.10 10.72
C HIS A 205 -17.82 0.39 12.19
N GLN A 206 -18.85 1.20 12.46
CA GLN A 206 -19.21 1.67 13.82
C GLN A 206 -19.54 0.52 14.78
N ARG A 207 -20.08 -0.59 14.27
CA ARG A 207 -20.38 -1.79 15.06
C ARG A 207 -19.19 -2.36 15.83
N TRP A 208 -17.96 -2.00 15.44
CA TRP A 208 -16.72 -2.43 16.06
C TRP A 208 -16.14 -1.43 17.07
N VAL A 209 -16.80 -0.29 17.28
CA VAL A 209 -16.45 0.67 18.32
C VAL A 209 -16.50 -0.01 19.69
N GLY A 210 -15.43 0.16 20.47
CA GLY A 210 -15.27 -0.48 21.78
C GLY A 210 -14.95 -1.99 21.72
N ARG A 211 -14.96 -2.63 20.54
CA ARG A 211 -14.51 -4.02 20.34
C ARG A 211 -13.07 -4.09 19.87
N ASN A 212 -12.59 -3.08 19.15
CA ASN A 212 -11.17 -2.98 18.81
C ASN A 212 -10.39 -2.40 19.99
N VAL A 213 -9.56 -3.23 20.61
CA VAL A 213 -8.68 -2.84 21.73
C VAL A 213 -7.21 -2.69 21.32
N TYR A 214 -6.86 -2.85 20.04
CA TYR A 214 -5.53 -2.54 19.54
C TYR A 214 -5.31 -1.02 19.54
N PRO A 215 -4.38 -0.50 20.37
CA PRO A 215 -4.20 0.94 20.51
C PRO A 215 -3.86 1.60 19.18
N GLY A 216 -4.62 2.65 18.82
CA GLY A 216 -4.39 3.43 17.62
C GLY A 216 -4.60 2.66 16.30
N ALA A 217 -5.30 1.53 16.29
CA ALA A 217 -5.57 0.79 15.06
C ALA A 217 -6.32 1.66 14.03
N LEU A 218 -5.80 1.67 12.80
CA LEU A 218 -6.32 2.41 11.65
C LEU A 218 -6.43 1.48 10.44
N TRP A 219 -7.48 1.70 9.66
CA TRP A 219 -7.67 1.14 8.33
C TRP A 219 -7.49 2.21 7.27
N TYR A 220 -7.01 1.79 6.11
CA TYR A 220 -6.84 2.64 4.94
C TYR A 220 -7.36 1.94 3.70
N SER A 221 -7.72 2.74 2.70
CA SER A 221 -8.06 2.25 1.37
C SER A 221 -7.33 3.06 0.31
N LEU A 222 -6.73 2.37 -0.65
CA LEU A 222 -6.04 2.95 -1.81
C LEU A 222 -6.88 2.71 -3.07
N PRO A 223 -7.66 3.72 -3.55
CA PRO A 223 -8.52 3.52 -4.71
C PRO A 223 -7.72 3.31 -6.00
N GLY A 224 -7.78 2.07 -6.51
CA GLY A 224 -7.20 1.68 -7.79
C GLY A 224 -8.13 2.00 -8.96
N PRO A 225 -7.69 1.66 -10.20
CA PRO A 225 -8.54 1.80 -11.36
C PRO A 225 -9.69 0.79 -11.30
N CYS A 226 -10.82 1.08 -11.94
CA CYS A 226 -11.94 0.15 -12.03
C CYS A 226 -12.47 -0.38 -10.68
N GLY A 227 -12.53 0.50 -9.69
CA GLY A 227 -13.03 0.12 -8.36
C GLY A 227 -14.43 -0.48 -8.38
N SER A 228 -15.28 -0.20 -9.38
CA SER A 228 -16.61 -0.81 -9.49
C SER A 228 -16.66 -2.28 -9.90
N SER A 229 -15.52 -2.90 -10.22
CA SER A 229 -15.45 -4.22 -10.85
C SER A 229 -14.45 -5.13 -10.15
N LYS A 230 -14.69 -6.45 -10.22
CA LYS A 230 -13.76 -7.44 -9.68
C LYS A 230 -12.46 -7.47 -10.47
N PHE A 231 -11.36 -7.92 -9.85
CA PHE A 231 -10.01 -7.82 -10.43
C PHE A 231 -9.89 -8.35 -11.87
N TRP A 232 -10.62 -9.41 -12.23
CA TRP A 232 -10.60 -9.98 -13.59
C TRP A 232 -11.36 -9.16 -14.65
N GLN A 233 -12.04 -8.09 -14.25
CA GLN A 233 -12.79 -7.16 -15.12
C GLN A 233 -12.17 -5.76 -15.18
N GLN A 234 -11.08 -5.52 -14.44
CA GLN A 234 -10.44 -4.19 -14.29
C GLN A 234 -9.56 -3.83 -15.50
N HIS A 235 -10.13 -3.77 -16.70
CA HIS A 235 -9.39 -3.49 -17.93
C HIS A 235 -10.25 -2.75 -18.97
N GLY A 236 -9.60 -2.18 -19.99
CA GLY A 236 -10.26 -1.57 -21.14
C GLY A 236 -10.96 -0.24 -20.82
N GLU A 237 -12.21 -0.08 -21.25
CA GLU A 237 -12.95 1.18 -21.10
C GLU A 237 -13.24 1.57 -19.65
N CYS A 238 -13.25 0.60 -18.74
CA CYS A 238 -13.49 0.85 -17.33
C CYS A 238 -12.38 1.71 -16.69
N THR A 239 -11.10 1.46 -17.02
CA THR A 239 -9.97 2.18 -16.39
C THR A 239 -9.91 3.64 -16.81
N LYS A 240 -10.55 3.99 -17.94
CA LYS A 240 -10.72 5.37 -18.39
C LYS A 240 -11.85 6.09 -17.64
N LYS A 241 -12.91 5.37 -17.29
CA LYS A 241 -14.08 5.92 -16.58
C LYS A 241 -13.80 6.08 -15.08
N GLU A 242 -13.04 5.14 -14.52
CA GLU A 242 -12.70 5.06 -13.10
C GLU A 242 -11.17 4.99 -12.97
N PRO A 243 -10.48 6.13 -13.11
CA PRO A 243 -9.02 6.15 -12.98
C PRO A 243 -8.60 5.92 -11.53
N SER A 244 -7.39 5.38 -11.37
CA SER A 244 -6.72 5.23 -10.07
C SER A 244 -6.36 6.59 -9.47
N GLY A 245 -6.19 6.62 -8.14
CA GLY A 245 -5.48 7.71 -7.46
C GLY A 245 -3.96 7.55 -7.45
N ALA A 246 -3.45 6.39 -7.88
CA ALA A 246 -2.02 6.13 -7.91
C ALA A 246 -1.30 7.01 -8.92
N CYS A 247 -0.30 7.74 -8.42
CA CYS A 247 0.64 8.48 -9.22
C CYS A 247 1.55 7.54 -10.04
N PRO A 248 2.16 8.05 -11.12
CA PRO A 248 3.24 7.35 -11.79
C PRO A 248 4.36 6.97 -10.81
N LEU A 249 4.97 5.80 -11.02
CA LEU A 249 6.02 5.27 -10.15
C LEU A 249 7.12 6.31 -9.88
N GLY A 250 7.48 6.49 -8.62
CA GLY A 250 8.50 7.45 -8.19
C GLY A 250 8.06 8.92 -8.13
N SER A 251 6.78 9.22 -8.43
CA SER A 251 6.25 10.59 -8.37
C SER A 251 5.75 10.96 -6.97
N ILE A 252 5.84 12.25 -6.65
CA ILE A 252 5.27 12.82 -5.43
C ILE A 252 3.79 13.16 -5.69
N PRO A 253 2.86 12.76 -4.81
CA PRO A 253 1.45 13.08 -4.93
C PRO A 253 1.16 14.56 -5.11
N THR A 254 0.42 14.88 -6.17
CA THR A 254 0.03 16.25 -6.46
C THR A 254 -1.30 16.62 -5.82
N GLY A 255 -2.12 15.63 -5.48
CA GLY A 255 -3.52 15.80 -5.11
C GLY A 255 -4.43 16.04 -6.32
N ALA A 256 -3.90 15.96 -7.55
CA ALA A 256 -4.77 15.82 -8.72
C ALA A 256 -5.51 14.49 -8.66
N ARG A 257 -6.67 14.39 -9.34
CA ARG A 257 -7.52 13.19 -9.29
C ARG A 257 -6.85 11.93 -9.84
N ASP A 258 -5.80 12.07 -10.63
CA ASP A 258 -4.98 10.98 -11.19
C ASP A 258 -3.65 10.79 -10.44
N CYS A 259 -3.42 11.51 -9.34
CA CYS A 259 -2.20 11.43 -8.54
C CYS A 259 -2.43 11.94 -7.10
N THR A 260 -3.18 11.17 -6.32
CA THR A 260 -3.49 11.41 -4.90
C THR A 260 -2.58 10.64 -3.95
N TYR A 261 -1.99 9.52 -4.39
CA TYR A 261 -1.04 8.73 -3.59
C TYR A 261 0.05 8.08 -4.44
N SER A 262 1.16 7.77 -3.80
CA SER A 262 2.17 6.84 -4.33
C SER A 262 2.61 5.89 -3.23
N TYR A 263 3.06 4.70 -3.62
CA TYR A 263 3.51 3.70 -2.67
C TYR A 263 4.72 2.94 -3.20
N GLU A 264 5.46 2.36 -2.27
CA GLU A 264 6.59 1.45 -2.53
C GLU A 264 6.53 0.33 -1.49
N LYS A 265 6.59 -0.94 -1.93
CA LYS A 265 6.77 -2.07 -1.01
C LYS A 265 8.20 -2.03 -0.49
N VAL A 266 8.36 -1.74 0.80
CA VAL A 266 9.68 -1.55 1.43
C VAL A 266 10.06 -2.70 2.36
N GLY A 267 9.18 -3.68 2.58
CA GLY A 267 9.55 -4.89 3.30
C GLY A 267 8.37 -5.75 3.67
N ASP A 268 8.67 -6.86 4.34
CA ASP A 268 7.70 -7.77 4.92
C ASP A 268 8.31 -8.47 6.13
N ILE A 269 7.47 -9.07 6.96
CA ILE A 269 7.86 -10.03 8.00
C ILE A 269 6.99 -11.28 7.88
N ASN A 270 7.55 -12.45 8.16
CA ASN A 270 6.79 -13.69 8.21
C ASN A 270 6.03 -13.78 9.53
N ILE A 271 4.80 -14.31 9.52
CA ILE A 271 4.00 -14.49 10.74
C ILE A 271 4.64 -15.54 11.65
N ASN A 272 5.28 -16.57 11.10
CA ASN A 272 6.03 -17.55 11.89
C ASN A 272 7.18 -16.91 12.68
N ASP A 273 7.90 -15.95 12.08
CA ASP A 273 8.98 -15.23 12.76
C ASP A 273 8.44 -14.37 13.92
N LEU A 274 7.25 -13.77 13.73
CA LEU A 274 6.58 -12.98 14.75
C LEU A 274 6.16 -13.84 15.95
N GLU A 275 5.68 -15.04 15.67
CA GLU A 275 5.22 -16.02 16.65
C GLU A 275 6.36 -16.90 17.22
N ASN A 276 7.56 -16.79 16.65
CA ASN A 276 8.71 -17.61 16.99
C ASN A 276 8.44 -19.12 16.82
N ILE A 277 7.80 -19.50 15.70
CA ILE A 277 7.64 -20.89 15.25
C ILE A 277 8.37 -21.09 13.93
N THR A 278 8.72 -22.34 13.60
CA THR A 278 9.37 -22.64 12.30
C THR A 278 8.35 -22.81 11.17
N SER A 279 7.27 -23.51 11.47
CA SER A 279 6.24 -23.91 10.51
C SER A 279 4.90 -23.95 11.26
N HIS A 280 3.89 -23.24 10.73
CA HIS A 280 2.53 -23.30 11.24
C HIS A 280 1.98 -24.74 11.18
N LYS A 281 2.26 -25.45 10.08
CA LYS A 281 1.87 -26.85 9.90
C LYS A 281 2.46 -27.75 11.00
N ASP A 282 3.76 -27.67 11.22
CA ASP A 282 4.45 -28.54 12.18
C ASP A 282 4.00 -28.21 13.62
N PHE A 283 3.81 -26.93 13.91
CA PHE A 283 3.26 -26.45 15.19
C PHE A 283 1.88 -27.06 15.48
N VAL A 284 0.99 -27.08 14.48
CA VAL A 284 -0.36 -27.64 14.61
C VAL A 284 -0.33 -29.17 14.69
N GLU A 285 0.53 -29.84 13.91
CA GLU A 285 0.71 -31.31 13.95
C GLU A 285 1.22 -31.80 15.32
N LEU A 286 1.99 -30.98 16.03
CA LEU A 286 2.43 -31.24 17.41
C LEU A 286 1.34 -30.98 18.46
N GLY A 287 0.15 -30.54 18.04
CA GLY A 287 -0.98 -30.27 18.91
C GLY A 287 -1.21 -28.78 19.20
N GLY A 288 -0.36 -27.88 18.70
CA GLY A 288 -0.49 -26.44 18.91
C GLY A 288 -1.76 -25.82 18.32
N SER A 289 -2.14 -24.66 18.87
CA SER A 289 -3.11 -23.73 18.29
C SER A 289 -2.70 -22.31 18.61
N GLU A 290 -2.78 -21.41 17.63
CA GLU A 290 -2.31 -20.03 17.79
C GLU A 290 -3.21 -19.26 18.78
N TYR A 291 -4.52 -19.46 18.67
CA TYR A 291 -5.51 -18.78 19.49
C TYR A 291 -6.85 -19.56 19.51
N ASP A 292 -7.52 -19.58 20.66
CA ASP A 292 -8.88 -20.08 20.84
C ASP A 292 -9.76 -18.97 21.43
N ARG A 293 -10.91 -18.73 20.82
CA ARG A 293 -11.80 -17.61 21.18
C ARG A 293 -12.59 -17.85 22.46
N ASP A 294 -12.83 -19.10 22.83
CA ASP A 294 -13.60 -19.46 24.01
C ASP A 294 -12.73 -19.37 25.26
N THR A 295 -11.44 -19.70 25.15
CA THR A 295 -10.48 -19.62 26.26
C THR A 295 -9.66 -18.33 26.28
N ASP A 296 -9.68 -17.55 25.20
CA ASP A 296 -8.87 -16.33 25.01
C ASP A 296 -7.35 -16.60 25.14
N THR A 297 -6.92 -17.79 24.70
CA THR A 297 -5.54 -18.27 24.79
C THR A 297 -5.15 -19.17 23.63
N GLY A 298 -3.85 -19.25 23.32
CA GLY A 298 -3.28 -20.29 22.48
C GLY A 298 -3.01 -21.59 23.25
N HIS A 299 -2.63 -22.64 22.50
CA HIS A 299 -2.10 -23.88 23.06
C HIS A 299 -0.67 -24.09 22.53
N MET A 300 0.30 -24.25 23.45
CA MET A 300 1.74 -24.23 23.14
C MET A 300 2.24 -22.90 22.55
N MET A 301 1.42 -21.86 22.65
CA MET A 301 1.67 -20.49 22.19
C MET A 301 0.94 -19.54 23.14
N THR A 302 1.55 -18.41 23.47
CA THR A 302 0.90 -17.35 24.28
C THR A 302 0.92 -15.99 23.59
N PHE A 303 1.45 -15.92 22.35
CA PHE A 303 1.60 -14.66 21.63
C PHE A 303 0.26 -13.98 21.36
N TRP A 304 -0.82 -14.73 21.16
CA TRP A 304 -2.16 -14.20 20.86
C TRP A 304 -3.11 -14.11 22.06
N ASP A 305 -2.72 -14.53 23.26
CA ASP A 305 -3.61 -14.55 24.44
C ASP A 305 -4.16 -13.15 24.82
N LEU A 306 -5.35 -13.07 25.42
CA LEU A 306 -5.90 -11.82 25.93
C LEU A 306 -6.20 -10.80 24.81
N ILE A 307 -7.07 -11.16 23.87
CA ILE A 307 -7.50 -10.28 22.78
C ILE A 307 -8.11 -8.98 23.27
N GLY A 308 -8.72 -9.00 24.46
CA GLY A 308 -9.38 -7.85 25.09
C GLY A 308 -8.47 -6.94 25.91
N ASP A 309 -7.20 -7.30 26.12
CA ASP A 309 -6.26 -6.51 26.92
C ASP A 309 -5.45 -5.54 26.04
N PRO A 310 -5.65 -4.20 26.15
CA PRO A 310 -4.91 -3.24 25.34
C PRO A 310 -3.39 -3.28 25.58
N LYS A 311 -2.91 -3.73 26.75
CA LYS A 311 -1.48 -3.90 27.01
C LYS A 311 -0.93 -5.10 26.25
N ALA A 312 -1.65 -6.22 26.23
CA ALA A 312 -1.26 -7.40 25.45
C ALA A 312 -1.25 -7.06 23.94
N CYS A 313 -2.25 -6.32 23.47
CA CYS A 313 -2.28 -5.82 22.10
C CYS A 313 -1.13 -4.86 21.79
N GLN A 314 -0.75 -3.97 22.72
CA GLN A 314 0.43 -3.10 22.55
C GLN A 314 1.72 -3.92 22.44
N VAL A 315 1.90 -4.96 23.24
CA VAL A 315 3.07 -5.85 23.16
C VAL A 315 3.19 -6.49 21.76
N ARG A 316 2.07 -6.87 21.14
CA ARG A 316 2.07 -7.41 19.76
C ARG A 316 2.46 -6.36 18.74
N ILE A 317 1.93 -5.14 18.88
CA ILE A 317 2.30 -3.99 18.04
C ILE A 317 3.82 -3.75 18.13
N ASP A 318 4.36 -3.71 19.34
CA ASP A 318 5.78 -3.50 19.61
C ASP A 318 6.63 -4.64 19.02
N ALA A 319 6.16 -5.89 19.08
CA ALA A 319 6.84 -7.03 18.48
C ALA A 319 6.96 -6.92 16.95
N VAL A 320 5.90 -6.48 16.27
CA VAL A 320 5.93 -6.20 14.82
C VAL A 320 6.92 -5.09 14.50
N HIS A 321 6.89 -3.96 15.22
CA HIS A 321 7.85 -2.87 15.03
C HIS A 321 9.29 -3.34 15.27
N ALA A 322 9.54 -4.09 16.34
CA ALA A 322 10.85 -4.63 16.66
C ALA A 322 11.37 -5.57 15.56
N LEU A 323 10.51 -6.43 14.99
CA LEU A 323 10.90 -7.36 13.93
C LEU A 323 11.22 -6.62 12.63
N PHE A 324 10.39 -5.63 12.24
CA PHE A 324 10.69 -4.78 11.09
C PHE A 324 11.98 -3.97 11.28
N LYS A 325 12.22 -3.41 12.47
CA LYS A 325 13.44 -2.67 12.78
C LYS A 325 14.68 -3.56 12.75
N LYS A 326 14.56 -4.81 13.21
CA LYS A 326 15.63 -5.82 13.14
C LYS A 326 15.93 -6.20 11.69
N LYS A 327 14.91 -6.45 10.87
CA LYS A 327 15.06 -6.91 9.46
C LYS A 327 15.46 -5.77 8.52
N TYR A 328 15.03 -4.54 8.79
CA TYR A 328 15.25 -3.36 7.94
C TYR A 328 15.76 -2.15 8.76
N PRO A 329 16.98 -2.23 9.33
CA PRO A 329 17.49 -1.24 10.28
C PRO A 329 17.75 0.15 9.69
N SER A 330 17.82 0.28 8.36
CA SER A 330 18.05 1.56 7.67
C SER A 330 16.78 2.35 7.39
N GLN A 331 15.59 1.75 7.57
CA GLN A 331 14.32 2.42 7.28
C GLN A 331 13.95 3.36 8.44
N PRO A 332 13.45 4.57 8.14
CA PRO A 332 13.05 5.51 9.19
C PRO A 332 11.83 5.01 9.94
N GLU A 333 11.66 5.43 11.20
CA GLU A 333 10.38 5.28 11.91
C GLU A 333 9.46 6.43 11.49
N LEU A 334 8.34 6.10 10.84
CA LEU A 334 7.34 7.08 10.42
C LEU A 334 6.12 6.97 11.34
N LYS A 335 5.57 8.12 11.74
CA LYS A 335 4.36 8.15 12.58
C LYS A 335 3.13 7.94 11.71
N ASP A 336 2.16 7.20 12.25
CA ASP A 336 0.84 7.13 11.64
C ASP A 336 0.20 8.54 11.59
N PRO A 337 -0.44 8.90 10.46
CA PRO A 337 -1.17 10.15 10.37
C PRO A 337 -2.42 10.11 11.25
N VAL A 338 -2.89 11.29 11.64
CA VAL A 338 -4.23 11.41 12.23
C VAL A 338 -5.25 11.17 11.13
N CYS A 339 -6.13 10.18 11.32
CA CYS A 339 -7.29 9.99 10.45
C CYS A 339 -8.31 11.10 10.72
N ASP A 340 -8.29 12.14 9.88
CA ASP A 340 -9.11 13.34 10.01
C ASP A 340 -10.44 13.27 9.25
N PHE A 341 -10.82 12.07 8.80
CA PHE A 341 -12.11 11.82 8.18
C PHE A 341 -13.26 12.21 9.12
N ASP A 342 -14.23 12.93 8.56
CA ASP A 342 -15.37 13.50 9.28
C ASP A 342 -16.64 13.21 8.49
N VAL A 343 -17.41 12.23 8.97
CA VAL A 343 -18.66 11.77 8.33
C VAL A 343 -19.68 12.90 8.12
N ASP A 344 -19.80 13.85 9.07
CA ASP A 344 -20.75 14.96 9.00
C ASP A 344 -20.38 15.91 7.84
N LYS A 345 -19.08 16.15 7.63
CA LYS A 345 -18.59 17.01 6.54
C LYS A 345 -18.57 16.30 5.18
N PHE A 346 -18.34 14.99 5.19
CA PHE A 346 -18.26 14.19 3.97
C PHE A 346 -19.66 13.90 3.42
N TYR A 347 -20.60 13.53 4.30
CA TYR A 347 -21.99 13.22 4.01
C TYR A 347 -22.95 14.13 4.81
N PRO A 348 -23.09 15.43 4.44
CA PRO A 348 -23.86 16.41 5.21
C PRO A 348 -25.38 16.16 5.28
N HIS A 349 -25.90 15.22 4.49
CA HIS A 349 -27.30 14.81 4.50
C HIS A 349 -27.49 13.37 5.02
N TRP A 350 -26.43 12.76 5.55
CA TRP A 350 -26.54 11.47 6.21
C TRP A 350 -27.34 11.65 7.49
N PRO A 351 -28.33 10.78 7.79
CA PRO A 351 -29.11 10.90 9.01
C PRO A 351 -28.19 10.87 10.23
N THR A 352 -28.09 12.00 10.92
CA THR A 352 -27.47 12.12 12.23
C THR A 352 -28.35 11.34 13.22
N GLY A 353 -28.10 10.04 13.32
CA GLY A 353 -28.93 9.08 14.05
C GLY A 353 -28.90 7.64 13.49
N ALA A 354 -28.37 7.43 12.28
CA ALA A 354 -28.11 6.09 11.75
C ALA A 354 -26.80 5.45 12.27
N LEU A 355 -26.11 6.12 13.21
CA LEU A 355 -24.84 5.68 13.81
C LEU A 355 -25.03 4.84 15.08
N ASP A 356 -26.28 4.64 15.53
CA ASP A 356 -26.66 3.87 16.73
C ASP A 356 -27.10 2.42 16.41
N LEU A 357 -26.46 1.76 15.42
CA LEU A 357 -26.70 0.33 15.11
C LEU A 357 -25.52 -0.57 15.48
#